data_AF-H9ZNX7-F1
#
_entry.id   AF-H9ZNX7-F1
#
_cell.length_a   1.000
_cell.length_b   1.000
_cell.length_c   1.000
_cell.angle_alpha   90.00
_cell.angle_beta   90.00
_cell.angle_gamma   90.00
#
_symmetry.space_group_name_H-M   'P 1'
#
loop_
_entity.id
_entity.type
_entity.pdbx_description
1 polymer ?
#
loop_
_entity_poly.entity_id
_entity_poly.type
_entity_poly.pdbx_seq_one_letter_code
_entity_poly.pdbx_strand_id
1 'polypeptide(L)'
;MGALALLLLLALALAPRWLRAKAKVHGFPPGFPGRAGEGRVEVEVQAPLPVLLQVEVGGSAALGLAPRKALALAWGRAKLGLSLPYRYRRRGAHPLPALQLRARGVLGLGERRLALPLGEALVYPALRPLPPLLPAPAFFLEGRRAPWGLQDPLEAVSLRPYRPGDPLRLLARKASLRLGRPVVREVERRLEGGLFLHVDTQSLHPSYLDHAASLAFGLLLEAERRGERYGLSASEVLPLGRGKAHLRRALELLARLAPSPAAPLPPPAPWGSTYVLLTQGAEEAFLKAALRGARRAREGLLVLLPEGYFLFPGEKGRPVHGKPPGLERALRYRALLLAHGVRLLVVRGHEPFRGK
;
A
#
# COMPACT_ATOMS: atom_id res chain seq x y z
N MET A 1 -16.52 54.12 39.90
CA MET A 1 -16.33 54.07 38.43
C MET A 1 -14.96 53.50 38.03
N GLY A 2 -13.82 53.99 38.59
CA GLY A 2 -12.47 53.58 38.16
C GLY A 2 -12.10 52.09 38.36
N ALA A 3 -12.47 51.47 39.49
CA ALA A 3 -12.13 50.07 39.77
C ALA A 3 -12.80 49.08 38.80
N LEU A 4 -14.06 49.34 38.42
CA LEU A 4 -14.82 48.54 37.45
C LEU A 4 -14.21 48.61 36.05
N ALA A 5 -13.77 49.80 35.62
CA ALA A 5 -13.07 49.98 34.35
C ALA A 5 -11.72 49.24 34.33
N LEU A 6 -10.96 49.31 35.42
CA LEU A 6 -9.68 48.60 35.54
C LEU A 6 -9.85 47.08 35.51
N LEU A 7 -10.86 46.55 36.21
CA LEU A 7 -11.18 45.11 36.19
C LEU A 7 -11.60 44.64 34.80
N LEU A 8 -12.39 45.44 34.07
CA LEU A 8 -12.78 45.12 32.69
C LEU A 8 -11.56 45.09 31.75
N LEU A 9 -10.65 46.08 31.85
CA LEU A 9 -9.41 46.11 31.06
C LEU A 9 -8.52 44.90 31.36
N LEU A 10 -8.37 44.54 32.64
CA LEU A 10 -7.63 43.35 33.05
C LEU A 10 -8.27 42.07 32.51
N ALA A 11 -9.60 41.96 32.58
CA ALA A 11 -10.34 40.81 32.06
C ALA A 11 -10.18 40.69 30.54
N LEU A 12 -10.23 41.80 29.80
CA LEU A 12 -9.98 41.83 28.35
C LEU A 12 -8.53 41.45 27.99
N ALA A 13 -7.55 41.85 28.80
CA ALA A 13 -6.15 41.46 28.62
C ALA A 13 -5.91 39.96 28.92
N LEU A 14 -6.65 39.38 29.87
CA LEU A 14 -6.56 37.97 30.24
C LEU A 14 -7.47 37.07 29.40
N ALA A 15 -8.40 37.63 28.62
CA ALA A 15 -9.38 36.90 27.80
C ALA A 15 -8.78 35.74 26.97
N PRO A 16 -7.61 35.88 26.30
CA PRO A 16 -7.02 34.77 25.54
C PRO A 16 -6.70 33.54 26.40
N ARG A 17 -6.41 33.71 27.70
CA ARG A 17 -6.08 32.60 28.61
C ARG A 17 -7.26 31.69 28.89
N TRP A 18 -8.49 32.18 28.77
CA TRP A 18 -9.70 31.37 29.00
C TRP A 18 -10.25 30.72 27.74
N LEU A 19 -9.60 30.93 26.59
CA LEU A 19 -10.00 30.34 25.32
C LEU A 19 -9.99 28.81 25.37
N ARG A 20 -11.02 28.16 24.82
CA ARG A 20 -10.97 26.74 24.49
C ARG A 20 -11.24 26.57 23.01
N ALA A 21 -10.50 25.68 22.36
CA ALA A 21 -10.65 25.43 20.93
C ALA A 21 -10.59 23.93 20.63
N LYS A 22 -11.39 23.50 19.67
CA LYS A 22 -11.34 22.16 19.07
C LYS A 22 -11.35 22.31 17.56
N ALA A 23 -10.62 21.44 16.86
CA ALA A 23 -10.61 21.41 15.40
C ALA A 23 -11.13 20.05 14.92
N LYS A 24 -11.92 20.07 13.85
CA LYS A 24 -12.34 18.88 13.11
C LYS A 24 -11.98 19.07 11.64
N VAL A 25 -11.62 17.97 10.99
CA VAL A 25 -11.28 17.96 9.57
C VAL A 25 -12.25 17.08 8.81
N HIS A 26 -12.69 17.59 7.67
CA HIS A 26 -13.56 16.89 6.73
C HIS A 26 -12.99 17.01 5.31
N GLY A 27 -13.39 16.10 4.41
CA GLY A 27 -13.07 16.22 2.99
C GLY A 27 -11.70 15.72 2.55
N PHE A 28 -10.99 14.94 3.38
CA PHE A 28 -9.73 14.25 3.01
C PHE A 28 -9.91 12.73 2.91
N PRO A 29 -10.73 12.22 1.97
CA PRO A 29 -10.86 10.78 1.78
C PRO A 29 -9.54 10.19 1.25
N PRO A 30 -9.26 8.90 1.51
CA PRO A 30 -8.17 8.19 0.87
C PRO A 30 -8.26 8.27 -0.67
N GLY A 31 -7.11 8.30 -1.34
CA GLY A 31 -7.12 8.44 -2.79
C GLY A 31 -5.76 8.22 -3.45
N PHE A 32 -5.77 8.26 -4.78
CA PHE A 32 -4.57 8.09 -5.59
C PHE A 32 -3.87 9.43 -5.88
N PRO A 33 -2.56 9.43 -6.18
CA PRO A 33 -1.85 10.60 -6.67
C PRO A 33 -2.57 11.21 -7.89
N GLY A 34 -2.68 12.54 -7.91
CA GLY A 34 -3.44 13.29 -8.90
C GLY A 34 -4.85 13.64 -8.46
N ARG A 35 -5.43 12.94 -7.47
CA ARG A 35 -6.74 13.31 -6.88
C ARG A 35 -6.66 14.73 -6.32
N ALA A 36 -7.52 15.59 -6.84
CA ALA A 36 -7.74 16.93 -6.32
C ALA A 36 -9.10 17.00 -5.61
N GLY A 37 -9.23 17.94 -4.68
CA GLY A 37 -10.47 18.17 -3.97
C GLY A 37 -10.33 19.31 -2.99
N GLU A 38 -11.39 19.53 -2.21
CA GLU A 38 -11.45 20.58 -1.21
C GLU A 38 -11.71 19.95 0.16
N GLY A 39 -10.72 20.06 1.04
CA GLY A 39 -10.87 19.73 2.45
C GLY A 39 -11.37 20.93 3.23
N ARG A 40 -12.02 20.69 4.38
CA ARG A 40 -12.47 21.75 5.27
C ARG A 40 -11.97 21.49 6.68
N VAL A 41 -11.41 22.51 7.31
CA VAL A 41 -11.11 22.51 8.75
C VAL A 41 -12.13 23.38 9.45
N GLU A 42 -12.87 22.79 10.37
CA GLU A 42 -13.82 23.48 11.23
C GLU A 42 -13.21 23.65 12.62
N VAL A 43 -13.12 24.90 13.07
CA VAL A 43 -12.61 25.27 14.38
C VAL A 43 -13.77 25.75 15.22
N GLU A 44 -14.05 25.05 16.31
CA GLU A 44 -15.01 25.46 17.32
C GLU A 44 -14.26 26.12 18.46
N VAL A 45 -14.61 27.36 18.76
CA VAL A 45 -13.95 28.17 19.77
C VAL A 45 -14.95 28.64 20.81
N GLN A 46 -14.56 28.56 22.08
CA GLN A 46 -15.30 29.09 23.21
C GLN A 46 -14.45 30.14 23.92
N ALA A 47 -14.91 31.40 23.88
CA ALA A 47 -14.25 32.55 24.49
C ALA A 47 -15.26 33.33 25.34
N PRO A 48 -15.06 33.47 26.66
CA PRO A 48 -16.01 34.21 27.51
C PRO A 48 -16.01 35.72 27.20
N LEU A 49 -14.91 36.24 26.68
CA LEU A 49 -14.71 37.64 26.30
C LEU A 49 -14.22 37.71 24.85
N PRO A 50 -14.41 38.85 24.16
CA PRO A 50 -14.01 38.99 22.77
C PRO A 50 -12.48 38.87 22.60
N VAL A 51 -12.07 38.03 21.65
CA VAL A 51 -10.66 37.81 21.29
C VAL A 51 -10.47 37.84 19.78
N LEU A 52 -9.36 38.42 19.34
CA LEU A 52 -8.91 38.37 17.95
C LEU A 52 -8.21 37.03 17.71
N LEU A 53 -8.78 36.22 16.83
CA LEU A 53 -8.24 34.93 16.42
C LEU A 53 -7.53 35.05 15.09
N GLN A 54 -6.31 34.52 15.05
CA GLN A 54 -5.61 34.15 13.84
C GLN A 54 -5.53 32.64 13.77
N VAL A 55 -6.03 32.08 12.68
CA VAL A 55 -6.01 30.65 12.41
C VAL A 55 -5.14 30.42 11.19
N GLU A 56 -4.19 29.50 11.29
CA GLU A 56 -3.24 29.19 10.23
C GLU A 56 -3.06 27.68 10.10
N VAL A 57 -3.09 27.19 8.87
CA VAL A 57 -2.76 25.80 8.52
C VAL A 57 -1.57 25.86 7.57
N GLY A 58 -0.50 25.15 7.92
CA GLY A 58 0.71 25.09 7.10
C GLY A 58 0.49 24.38 5.76
N GLY A 59 1.47 24.45 4.88
CA GLY A 59 1.47 23.69 3.63
C GLY A 59 1.92 22.25 3.80
N SER A 60 1.63 21.41 2.80
CA SER A 60 2.18 20.06 2.68
C SER A 60 2.43 19.74 1.21
N ALA A 61 3.70 19.58 0.84
CA ALA A 61 4.10 19.28 -0.53
C ALA A 61 3.54 17.92 -1.01
N ALA A 62 3.47 16.93 -0.12
CA ALA A 62 2.96 15.60 -0.44
C ALA A 62 1.46 15.58 -0.74
N LEU A 63 0.70 16.43 -0.05
CA LEU A 63 -0.75 16.59 -0.22
C LEU A 63 -1.12 17.72 -1.18
N GLY A 64 -0.14 18.46 -1.71
CA GLY A 64 -0.38 19.62 -2.55
C GLY A 64 -1.15 20.73 -1.83
N LEU A 65 -1.01 20.82 -0.52
CA LEU A 65 -1.65 21.83 0.33
C LEU A 65 -0.81 23.10 0.36
N ALA A 66 -1.42 24.23 0.00
CA ALA A 66 -0.86 25.55 0.22
C ALA A 66 -1.19 26.05 1.63
N PRO A 67 -0.32 26.86 2.26
CA PRO A 67 -0.62 27.46 3.55
C PRO A 67 -1.86 28.35 3.46
N ARG A 68 -2.72 28.28 4.48
CA ARG A 68 -3.96 29.07 4.57
C ARG A 68 -4.02 29.75 5.91
N LYS A 69 -4.50 30.99 5.90
CA LYS A 69 -4.66 31.82 7.11
C LYS A 69 -5.99 32.55 7.05
N ALA A 70 -6.65 32.66 8.20
CA ALA A 70 -7.81 33.51 8.40
C ALA A 70 -7.69 34.29 9.71
N LEU A 71 -8.38 35.42 9.76
CA LEU A 71 -8.56 36.24 10.96
C LEU A 71 -10.05 36.31 11.27
N ALA A 72 -10.40 36.26 12.55
CA ALA A 72 -11.78 36.50 12.98
C ALA A 72 -11.82 37.06 14.41
N LEU A 73 -12.90 37.75 14.72
CA LEU A 73 -13.27 38.06 16.10
C LEU A 73 -14.12 36.91 16.63
N ALA A 74 -13.78 36.37 17.80
CA ALA A 74 -14.57 35.33 18.46
C ALA A 74 -15.02 35.80 19.84
N TRP A 75 -16.30 35.56 20.13
CA TRP A 75 -16.90 35.79 21.44
C TRP A 75 -18.03 34.78 21.65
N GLY A 76 -18.19 34.29 22.89
CA GLY A 76 -19.13 33.22 23.20
C GLY A 76 -18.69 31.91 22.55
N ARG A 77 -19.59 31.27 21.80
CA ARG A 77 -19.28 30.11 20.97
C ARG A 77 -19.21 30.55 19.51
N ALA A 78 -18.07 30.38 18.89
CA ALA A 78 -17.84 30.72 17.48
C ALA A 78 -17.39 29.48 16.70
N LYS A 79 -17.80 29.40 15.43
CA LYS A 79 -17.32 28.38 14.49
C LYS A 79 -16.65 29.07 13.31
N LEU A 80 -15.45 28.63 12.97
CA LEU A 80 -14.70 29.08 11.80
C LEU A 80 -14.47 27.91 10.85
N GLY A 81 -14.66 28.12 9.56
CA GLY A 81 -14.31 27.15 8.52
C GLY A 81 -13.16 27.66 7.66
N LEU A 82 -12.15 26.82 7.44
CA LEU A 82 -11.07 27.06 6.48
C LEU A 82 -11.16 26.03 5.35
N SER A 83 -11.23 26.52 4.11
CA SER A 83 -11.11 25.67 2.93
C SER A 83 -9.64 25.39 2.61
N LEU A 84 -9.33 24.11 2.39
CA LEU A 84 -8.02 23.57 2.08
C LEU A 84 -8.09 22.80 0.74
N PRO A 85 -7.95 23.47 -0.40
CA PRO A 85 -7.80 22.77 -1.67
C PRO A 85 -6.51 21.94 -1.65
N TYR A 86 -6.62 20.68 -2.06
CA TYR A 86 -5.52 19.73 -2.06
C TYR A 86 -5.36 19.06 -3.42
N ARG A 87 -4.16 18.52 -3.66
CA ARG A 87 -3.88 17.62 -4.77
C ARG A 87 -2.85 16.60 -4.32
N TYR A 88 -3.27 15.35 -4.10
CA TYR A 88 -2.37 14.30 -3.65
C TYR A 88 -1.23 14.08 -4.66
N ARG A 89 0.01 14.07 -4.17
CA ARG A 89 1.21 13.97 -5.03
C ARG A 89 2.02 12.72 -4.74
N ARG A 90 2.33 12.46 -3.48
CA ARG A 90 3.17 11.33 -3.06
C ARG A 90 2.35 10.32 -2.29
N ARG A 91 2.57 9.02 -2.56
CA ARG A 91 2.06 7.91 -1.75
C ARG A 91 2.49 8.10 -0.30
N GLY A 92 1.67 7.68 0.65
CA GLY A 92 2.00 7.78 2.07
C GLY A 92 0.77 8.02 2.95
N ALA A 93 0.90 7.68 4.22
CA ALA A 93 0.10 8.31 5.27
C ALA A 93 0.79 9.62 5.66
N HIS A 94 0.19 10.75 5.26
CA HIS A 94 0.77 12.07 5.47
C HIS A 94 0.02 12.81 6.57
N PRO A 95 0.69 13.27 7.65
CA PRO A 95 0.04 14.07 8.66
C PRO A 95 -0.44 15.38 8.05
N LEU A 96 -1.67 15.78 8.39
CA LEU A 96 -2.17 17.09 8.04
C LEU A 96 -1.47 18.14 8.92
N PRO A 97 -0.99 19.25 8.36
CA PRO A 97 -0.34 20.31 9.14
C PRO A 97 -1.24 20.76 10.29
N ALA A 98 -0.71 20.74 11.52
CA ALA A 98 -1.47 21.15 12.69
C ALA A 98 -2.01 22.58 12.51
N LEU A 99 -3.24 22.81 12.97
CA LEU A 99 -3.86 24.12 12.95
C LEU A 99 -3.25 24.97 14.06
N GLN A 100 -2.56 26.02 13.66
CA GLN A 100 -1.97 27.02 14.53
C GLN A 100 -3.03 28.07 14.82
N LEU A 101 -3.49 28.14 16.07
CA LEU A 101 -4.42 29.14 16.55
C LEU A 101 -3.67 30.12 17.45
N ARG A 102 -3.71 31.40 17.08
CA ARG A 102 -3.16 32.51 17.86
C ARG A 102 -4.30 33.43 18.25
N ALA A 103 -4.56 33.53 19.54
CA ALA A 103 -5.57 34.42 20.09
C ALA A 103 -4.92 35.60 20.81
N ARG A 104 -5.39 36.82 20.53
CA ARG A 104 -4.96 38.05 21.20
C ARG A 104 -6.17 38.77 21.77
N GLY A 105 -5.99 39.49 22.88
CA GLY A 105 -7.05 40.36 23.40
C GLY A 105 -7.38 41.46 22.39
N VAL A 106 -8.62 41.97 22.41
CA VAL A 106 -9.05 43.07 21.51
C VAL A 106 -8.26 44.36 21.71
N LEU A 107 -7.67 44.55 22.88
CA LEU A 107 -6.78 45.68 23.20
C LEU A 107 -5.32 45.46 22.74
N GLY A 108 -5.04 44.34 22.07
CA GLY A 108 -3.67 43.93 21.71
C GLY A 108 -2.86 43.36 22.88
N LEU A 109 -3.43 43.31 24.08
CA LEU A 109 -2.81 42.76 25.29
C LEU A 109 -3.13 41.27 25.45
N GLY A 110 -2.15 40.51 25.93
CA GLY A 110 -2.27 39.08 26.16
C GLY A 110 -2.29 38.26 24.87
N GLU A 111 -1.61 37.13 24.88
CA GLU A 111 -1.57 36.20 23.75
C GLU A 111 -1.67 34.76 24.24
N ARG A 112 -2.38 33.93 23.48
CA ARG A 112 -2.35 32.49 23.62
C ARG A 112 -2.16 31.82 22.27
N ARG A 113 -1.25 30.85 22.21
CA ARG A 113 -1.04 29.98 21.05
C ARG A 113 -1.49 28.56 21.37
N LEU A 114 -2.16 27.92 20.41
CA LEU A 114 -2.58 26.53 20.48
C LEU A 114 -2.24 25.87 19.14
N ALA A 115 -1.68 24.67 19.19
CA ALA A 115 -1.52 23.81 18.01
C ALA A 115 -2.50 22.64 18.13
N LEU A 116 -3.44 22.54 17.18
CA LEU A 116 -4.47 21.50 17.19
C LEU A 116 -4.14 20.45 16.11
N PRO A 117 -3.98 19.16 16.47
CA PRO A 117 -3.70 18.11 15.50
C PRO A 117 -4.92 17.85 14.60
N LEU A 118 -4.67 17.65 13.30
CA LEU A 118 -5.71 17.51 12.28
C LEU A 118 -5.87 16.08 11.72
N GLY A 119 -5.07 15.13 12.21
CA GLY A 119 -5.04 13.74 11.73
C GLY A 119 -4.11 13.56 10.52
N GLU A 120 -4.42 12.59 9.67
CA GLU A 120 -3.63 12.23 8.50
C GLU A 120 -4.51 12.05 7.25
N ALA A 121 -3.91 12.24 6.08
CA ALA A 121 -4.50 11.91 4.79
C ALA A 121 -3.73 10.74 4.16
N LEU A 122 -4.48 9.75 3.67
CA LEU A 122 -3.90 8.53 3.11
C LEU A 122 -3.87 8.58 1.57
N VAL A 123 -2.67 8.46 1.00
CA VAL A 123 -2.44 8.44 -0.44
C VAL A 123 -1.96 7.06 -0.87
N TYR A 124 -2.78 6.37 -1.66
CA TYR A 124 -2.48 5.05 -2.22
C TYR A 124 -1.30 5.08 -3.21
N PRO A 125 -0.64 3.94 -3.46
CA PRO A 125 0.35 3.85 -4.54
C PRO A 125 -0.25 4.21 -5.89
N ALA A 126 0.54 4.88 -6.74
CA ALA A 126 0.10 5.18 -8.10
C ALA A 126 0.06 3.90 -8.94
N LEU A 127 -0.98 3.72 -9.75
CA LEU A 127 -0.96 2.67 -10.76
C LEU A 127 0.04 3.04 -11.85
N ARG A 128 0.88 2.08 -12.23
CA ARG A 128 1.84 2.20 -13.32
C ARG A 128 1.78 0.93 -14.17
N PRO A 129 2.13 1.02 -15.47
CA PRO A 129 2.26 -0.17 -16.30
C PRO A 129 3.18 -1.19 -15.64
N LEU A 130 2.77 -2.45 -15.63
CA LEU A 130 3.63 -3.53 -15.18
C LEU A 130 4.81 -3.65 -16.15
N PRO A 131 6.05 -3.83 -15.67
CA PRO A 131 7.15 -4.19 -16.54
C PRO A 131 6.83 -5.53 -17.24
N PRO A 132 7.44 -5.83 -18.38
CA PRO A 132 7.34 -7.15 -19.00
C PRO A 132 8.02 -8.17 -18.07
N LEU A 133 7.24 -8.74 -17.16
CA LEU A 133 7.68 -9.79 -16.25
C LEU A 133 7.78 -11.06 -17.11
N LEU A 134 8.94 -11.29 -17.74
CA LEU A 134 9.17 -12.50 -18.54
C LEU A 134 10.17 -13.42 -17.82
N PRO A 135 9.87 -14.73 -17.72
CA PRO A 135 8.58 -15.37 -18.01
C PRO A 135 7.49 -14.87 -17.04
N ALA A 136 6.28 -14.66 -17.57
CA ALA A 136 5.16 -14.21 -16.76
C ALA A 136 4.89 -15.24 -15.66
N PRO A 137 4.81 -14.84 -14.38
CA PRO A 137 4.35 -15.73 -13.32
C PRO A 137 3.11 -16.54 -13.74
N ALA A 138 2.94 -17.74 -13.19
CA ALA A 138 1.81 -18.61 -13.47
C ALA A 138 0.45 -18.04 -13.04
N PHE A 139 0.38 -16.90 -12.33
CA PHE A 139 -0.87 -16.14 -12.20
C PHE A 139 -1.18 -15.30 -13.45
N PHE A 140 -0.18 -14.91 -14.25
CA PHE A 140 -0.38 -14.33 -15.59
C PHE A 140 -0.66 -15.39 -16.66
N LEU A 141 -0.17 -16.62 -16.46
CA LEU A 141 -0.34 -17.74 -17.38
C LEU A 141 -1.39 -18.71 -16.85
N GLU A 142 -2.62 -18.62 -17.38
CA GLU A 142 -3.68 -19.61 -17.16
C GLU A 142 -3.17 -21.06 -17.26
N GLY A 143 -3.66 -21.93 -16.38
CA GLY A 143 -3.86 -23.33 -16.74
C GLY A 143 -2.66 -24.28 -16.65
N ARG A 144 -1.60 -24.00 -15.89
CA ARG A 144 -0.60 -25.07 -15.63
C ARG A 144 -1.17 -26.14 -14.69
N ARG A 145 -1.24 -27.37 -15.20
CA ARG A 145 -1.58 -28.60 -14.46
C ARG A 145 -0.50 -28.89 -13.42
N ALA A 146 -0.89 -29.23 -12.19
CA ALA A 146 0.04 -29.68 -11.16
C ALA A 146 -0.21 -31.17 -10.83
N PRO A 147 0.84 -31.99 -10.70
CA PRO A 147 0.69 -33.38 -10.26
C PRO A 147 0.27 -33.51 -8.78
N TRP A 148 0.06 -32.41 -8.05
CA TRP A 148 -0.29 -32.42 -6.62
C TRP A 148 -1.35 -31.34 -6.32
N GLY A 149 -2.41 -31.70 -5.60
CA GLY A 149 -3.55 -30.85 -5.23
C GLY A 149 -4.67 -31.65 -4.55
N LEU A 150 -5.51 -31.00 -3.73
CA LEU A 150 -6.68 -31.63 -3.11
C LEU A 150 -7.71 -32.00 -4.19
N GLN A 151 -8.27 -33.21 -4.11
CA GLN A 151 -9.28 -33.68 -5.06
C GLN A 151 -10.66 -33.21 -4.58
N ASP A 152 -11.34 -32.36 -5.34
CA ASP A 152 -12.79 -32.17 -5.17
C ASP A 152 -13.55 -33.08 -6.17
N PRO A 153 -14.23 -34.14 -5.71
CA PRO A 153 -14.99 -35.06 -6.58
C PRO A 153 -16.18 -34.42 -7.33
N LEU A 154 -16.55 -33.18 -7.00
CA LEU A 154 -17.66 -32.44 -7.60
C LEU A 154 -17.26 -31.65 -8.86
N GLU A 155 -15.96 -31.35 -9.06
CA GLU A 155 -15.44 -30.65 -10.25
C GLU A 155 -14.90 -31.65 -11.30
N ALA A 156 -15.76 -32.54 -11.80
CA ALA A 156 -15.39 -33.45 -12.89
C ALA A 156 -15.48 -32.73 -14.25
N VAL A 157 -14.35 -32.58 -14.94
CA VAL A 157 -14.26 -31.86 -16.23
C VAL A 157 -14.36 -32.80 -17.43
N SER A 158 -13.89 -34.04 -17.30
CA SER A 158 -13.90 -35.05 -18.36
C SER A 158 -14.13 -36.46 -17.83
N LEU A 159 -14.55 -37.36 -18.73
CA LEU A 159 -14.65 -38.80 -18.49
C LEU A 159 -13.55 -39.50 -19.29
N ARG A 160 -12.81 -40.40 -18.64
CA ARG A 160 -11.82 -41.25 -19.32
C ARG A 160 -12.04 -42.74 -19.03
N PRO A 161 -11.56 -43.66 -19.90
CA PRO A 161 -11.57 -45.08 -19.61
C PRO A 161 -10.84 -45.39 -18.29
N TYR A 162 -11.42 -46.29 -17.51
CA TYR A 162 -10.82 -46.83 -16.29
C TYR A 162 -9.52 -47.56 -16.62
N ARG A 163 -8.48 -47.32 -15.81
CA ARG A 163 -7.22 -48.07 -15.85
C ARG A 163 -7.02 -48.79 -14.52
N PRO A 164 -6.41 -49.99 -14.52
CA PRO A 164 -6.02 -50.66 -13.28
C PRO A 164 -5.17 -49.74 -12.40
N GLY A 165 -5.60 -49.55 -11.14
CA GLY A 165 -4.99 -48.61 -10.18
C GLY A 165 -5.79 -47.31 -9.97
N ASP A 166 -6.81 -47.05 -10.78
CA ASP A 166 -7.70 -45.91 -10.56
C ASP A 166 -8.57 -46.10 -9.31
N PRO A 167 -8.74 -45.05 -8.47
CA PRO A 167 -9.51 -45.18 -7.24
C PRO A 167 -11.00 -45.32 -7.56
N LEU A 168 -11.63 -46.38 -7.05
CA LEU A 168 -13.04 -46.71 -7.30
C LEU A 168 -14.03 -45.59 -6.92
N ARG A 169 -13.66 -44.68 -6.01
CA ARG A 169 -14.45 -43.49 -5.65
C ARG A 169 -14.69 -42.53 -6.81
N LEU A 170 -13.83 -42.54 -7.84
CA LEU A 170 -13.96 -41.70 -9.03
C LEU A 170 -14.74 -42.40 -10.15
N LEU A 171 -15.21 -43.64 -9.96
CA LEU A 171 -15.96 -44.37 -10.97
C LEU A 171 -17.32 -43.70 -11.25
N ALA A 172 -17.52 -43.24 -12.48
CA ALA A 172 -18.78 -42.65 -12.91
C ALA A 172 -19.79 -43.76 -13.24
N ARG A 173 -20.37 -44.41 -12.23
CA ARG A 173 -21.26 -45.59 -12.38
C ARG A 173 -22.35 -45.38 -13.43
N LYS A 174 -23.08 -44.25 -13.39
CA LYS A 174 -24.14 -43.93 -14.36
C LYS A 174 -23.62 -43.81 -15.79
N ALA A 175 -22.46 -43.17 -15.99
CA ALA A 175 -21.85 -43.03 -17.32
C ALA A 175 -21.25 -44.35 -17.82
N SER A 176 -20.70 -45.16 -16.92
CA SER A 176 -20.15 -46.48 -17.23
C SER A 176 -21.23 -47.44 -17.72
N LEU A 177 -22.41 -47.41 -17.09
CA LEU A 177 -23.58 -48.17 -17.52
C LEU A 177 -24.08 -47.73 -18.90
N ARG A 178 -24.13 -46.42 -19.17
CA ARG A 178 -24.57 -45.88 -20.48
C ARG A 178 -23.59 -46.18 -21.61
N LEU A 179 -22.29 -46.19 -21.33
CA LEU A 179 -21.23 -46.37 -22.33
C LEU A 179 -20.80 -47.83 -22.49
N GLY A 180 -21.32 -48.76 -21.68
CA GLY A 180 -20.96 -50.18 -21.72
C GLY A 180 -19.50 -50.47 -21.33
N ARG A 181 -18.79 -49.51 -20.72
CA ARG A 181 -17.39 -49.65 -20.32
C ARG A 181 -17.09 -48.82 -19.06
N PRO A 182 -16.21 -49.29 -18.15
CA PRO A 182 -15.90 -48.54 -16.94
C PRO A 182 -15.18 -47.23 -17.28
N VAL A 183 -15.77 -46.12 -16.85
CA VAL A 183 -15.21 -44.77 -17.01
C VAL A 183 -15.08 -44.09 -15.66
N VAL A 184 -13.98 -43.37 -15.47
CA VAL A 184 -13.69 -42.59 -14.27
C VAL A 184 -13.82 -41.11 -14.54
N ARG A 185 -14.30 -40.37 -13.54
CA ARG A 185 -14.30 -38.91 -13.50
C ARG A 185 -12.85 -38.45 -13.40
N GLU A 186 -12.41 -37.69 -14.38
CA GLU A 186 -11.13 -37.00 -14.31
C GLU A 186 -11.35 -35.69 -13.54
N VAL A 187 -10.81 -35.65 -12.32
CA VAL A 187 -10.85 -34.47 -11.44
C VAL A 187 -9.63 -33.63 -11.76
N GLU A 188 -9.83 -32.37 -12.18
CA GLU A 188 -8.72 -31.44 -12.32
C GLU A 188 -8.14 -31.12 -10.94
N ARG A 189 -6.85 -31.40 -10.73
CA ARG A 189 -6.13 -30.87 -9.57
C ARG A 189 -5.85 -29.40 -9.82
N ARG A 190 -6.82 -28.53 -9.52
CA ARG A 190 -6.56 -27.09 -9.46
C ARG A 190 -5.87 -26.80 -8.15
N LEU A 191 -4.65 -26.28 -8.22
CA LEU A 191 -4.12 -25.53 -7.10
C LEU A 191 -5.04 -24.34 -6.92
N GLU A 192 -5.71 -24.31 -5.78
CA GLU A 192 -6.34 -23.13 -5.21
C GLU A 192 -5.27 -22.08 -4.84
N GLY A 193 -4.21 -21.95 -5.64
CA GLY A 193 -3.06 -21.10 -5.38
C GLY A 193 -3.42 -19.64 -5.62
N GLY A 194 -3.09 -18.78 -4.67
CA GLY A 194 -3.19 -17.33 -4.85
C GLY A 194 -1.84 -16.68 -5.14
N LEU A 195 -1.85 -15.38 -5.42
CA LEU A 195 -0.66 -14.54 -5.42
C LEU A 195 -0.29 -14.18 -3.97
N PHE A 196 0.90 -14.55 -3.50
CA PHE A 196 1.41 -14.06 -2.23
C PHE A 196 2.64 -13.18 -2.46
N LEU A 197 2.51 -11.90 -2.17
CA LEU A 197 3.53 -10.89 -2.44
C LEU A 197 4.18 -10.45 -1.14
N HIS A 198 5.51 -10.40 -1.09
CA HIS A 198 6.25 -9.78 0.00
C HIS A 198 7.05 -8.58 -0.52
N VAL A 199 6.93 -7.44 0.17
CA VAL A 199 7.69 -6.23 -0.11
C VAL A 199 8.75 -6.05 0.95
N ASP A 200 10.01 -6.18 0.55
CA ASP A 200 11.14 -5.79 1.38
C ASP A 200 11.06 -4.29 1.67
N THR A 201 11.08 -3.91 2.94
CA THR A 201 11.05 -2.50 3.38
C THR A 201 12.44 -1.94 3.66
N GLN A 202 13.49 -2.76 3.52
CA GLN A 202 14.85 -2.29 3.57
C GLN A 202 15.15 -1.50 2.29
N SER A 203 15.32 -0.20 2.46
CA SER A 203 15.47 0.74 1.36
C SER A 203 16.84 1.39 1.40
N LEU A 204 17.59 1.28 0.30
CA LEU A 204 18.84 2.00 0.08
C LEU A 204 18.58 3.38 -0.58
N HIS A 205 17.43 3.55 -1.24
CA HIS A 205 17.05 4.80 -1.89
C HIS A 205 15.61 5.22 -1.56
N PRO A 206 15.32 6.49 -1.22
CA PRO A 206 13.99 6.92 -0.78
C PRO A 206 12.82 6.57 -1.72
N SER A 207 13.07 6.48 -3.04
CA SER A 207 12.02 6.16 -4.03
C SER A 207 11.69 4.67 -4.17
N TYR A 208 12.54 3.75 -3.68
CA TYR A 208 12.35 2.32 -3.90
C TYR A 208 10.98 1.83 -3.41
N LEU A 209 10.52 2.28 -2.25
CA LEU A 209 9.22 1.85 -1.73
C LEU A 209 8.05 2.36 -2.56
N ASP A 210 8.18 3.52 -3.21
CA ASP A 210 7.15 3.98 -4.14
C ASP A 210 7.11 3.10 -5.39
N HIS A 211 8.27 2.66 -5.88
CA HIS A 211 8.36 1.67 -6.94
C HIS A 211 7.78 0.32 -6.48
N ALA A 212 8.27 -0.26 -5.40
CA ALA A 212 7.78 -1.55 -4.91
C ALA A 212 6.26 -1.52 -4.64
N ALA A 213 5.73 -0.44 -4.06
CA ALA A 213 4.30 -0.28 -3.81
C ALA A 213 3.48 -0.17 -5.10
N SER A 214 3.95 0.58 -6.10
CA SER A 214 3.26 0.70 -7.40
C SER A 214 3.30 -0.62 -8.18
N LEU A 215 4.40 -1.37 -8.12
CA LEU A 215 4.50 -2.70 -8.74
C LEU A 215 3.59 -3.70 -8.04
N ALA A 216 3.63 -3.74 -6.71
CA ALA A 216 2.75 -4.58 -5.90
C ALA A 216 1.27 -4.27 -6.18
N PHE A 217 0.90 -2.99 -6.25
CA PHE A 217 -0.47 -2.61 -6.60
C PHE A 217 -0.89 -3.16 -7.97
N GLY A 218 -0.06 -2.99 -9.01
CA GLY A 218 -0.36 -3.53 -10.33
C GLY A 218 -0.58 -5.05 -10.32
N LEU A 219 0.24 -5.79 -9.57
CA LEU A 219 0.14 -7.25 -9.45
C LEU A 219 -1.13 -7.69 -8.70
N LEU A 220 -1.44 -7.03 -7.58
CA LEU A 220 -2.64 -7.33 -6.79
C LEU A 220 -3.92 -6.97 -7.55
N LEU A 221 -3.92 -5.87 -8.31
CA LEU A 221 -5.04 -5.47 -9.15
C LEU A 221 -5.28 -6.47 -10.28
N GLU A 222 -4.22 -7.02 -10.86
CA GLU A 222 -4.33 -8.06 -11.88
C GLU A 222 -4.90 -9.36 -11.30
N ALA A 223 -4.42 -9.78 -10.13
CA ALA A 223 -4.98 -10.94 -9.41
C ALA A 223 -6.47 -10.75 -9.09
N GLU A 224 -6.86 -9.57 -8.61
CA GLU A 224 -8.27 -9.23 -8.35
C GLU A 224 -9.12 -9.29 -9.64
N ARG A 225 -8.62 -8.77 -10.77
CA ARG A 225 -9.32 -8.81 -12.07
C ARG A 225 -9.54 -10.24 -12.57
N ARG A 226 -8.60 -11.14 -12.29
CA ARG A 226 -8.69 -12.57 -12.62
C ARG A 226 -9.53 -13.39 -11.64
N GLY A 227 -10.00 -12.76 -10.54
CA GLY A 227 -10.75 -13.45 -9.50
C GLY A 227 -9.88 -14.37 -8.62
N GLU A 228 -8.56 -14.24 -8.68
CA GLU A 228 -7.62 -15.03 -7.89
C GLU A 228 -7.54 -14.52 -6.44
N ARG A 229 -7.20 -15.41 -5.51
CA ARG A 229 -6.89 -14.99 -4.14
C ARG A 229 -5.51 -14.33 -4.14
N TYR A 230 -5.33 -13.29 -3.35
CA TYR A 230 -4.03 -12.69 -3.13
C TYR A 230 -3.81 -12.27 -1.67
N GLY A 231 -2.54 -12.21 -1.29
CA GLY A 231 -2.08 -11.77 0.02
C GLY A 231 -0.82 -10.93 -0.13
N LEU A 232 -0.53 -10.17 0.92
CA LEU A 232 0.56 -9.19 0.92
C LEU A 232 1.26 -9.24 2.27
N SER A 233 2.58 -9.25 2.25
CA SER A 233 3.41 -9.13 3.44
C SER A 233 4.36 -7.95 3.27
N ALA A 234 4.42 -7.09 4.29
CA ALA A 234 5.52 -6.15 4.48
C ALA A 234 5.76 -6.04 5.99
N SER A 235 5.47 -4.90 6.62
CA SER A 235 5.42 -4.75 8.08
C SER A 235 4.39 -5.66 8.74
N GLU A 236 3.29 -5.94 8.04
CA GLU A 236 2.19 -6.80 8.48
C GLU A 236 1.90 -7.85 7.40
N VAL A 237 1.24 -8.95 7.78
CA VAL A 237 0.83 -10.01 6.85
C VAL A 237 -0.69 -9.95 6.64
N LEU A 238 -1.10 -9.59 5.43
CA LEU A 238 -2.44 -9.77 4.92
C LEU A 238 -2.55 -11.17 4.28
N PRO A 239 -3.36 -12.09 4.83
CA PRO A 239 -3.49 -13.45 4.30
C PRO A 239 -4.16 -13.45 2.92
N LEU A 240 -4.16 -14.62 2.27
CA LEU A 240 -4.87 -14.81 1.01
C LEU A 240 -6.36 -14.49 1.16
N GLY A 241 -6.86 -13.60 0.33
CA GLY A 241 -8.26 -13.18 0.26
C GLY A 241 -8.57 -12.62 -1.12
N ARG A 242 -9.76 -12.06 -1.31
CA ARG A 242 -10.21 -11.48 -2.59
C ARG A 242 -11.29 -10.43 -2.35
N GLY A 243 -11.58 -9.62 -3.37
CA GLY A 243 -12.65 -8.65 -3.36
C GLY A 243 -12.19 -7.23 -3.06
N LYS A 244 -13.02 -6.25 -3.42
CA LYS A 244 -12.73 -4.82 -3.29
C LYS A 244 -12.30 -4.38 -1.89
N ALA A 245 -12.92 -4.92 -0.84
CA ALA A 245 -12.55 -4.63 0.54
C ALA A 245 -11.14 -5.14 0.88
N HIS A 246 -10.77 -6.31 0.35
CA HIS A 246 -9.44 -6.89 0.50
C HIS A 246 -8.39 -6.09 -0.26
N LEU A 247 -8.68 -5.70 -1.51
CA LEU A 247 -7.81 -4.81 -2.30
C LEU A 247 -7.58 -3.48 -1.57
N ARG A 248 -8.64 -2.90 -0.98
CA ARG A 248 -8.52 -1.67 -0.19
C ARG A 248 -7.58 -1.85 0.99
N ARG A 249 -7.69 -2.94 1.77
CA ARG A 249 -6.77 -3.22 2.88
C ARG A 249 -5.33 -3.38 2.39
N ALA A 250 -5.12 -4.04 1.25
CA ALA A 250 -3.79 -4.15 0.65
C ALA A 250 -3.23 -2.78 0.23
N LEU A 251 -4.06 -1.93 -0.38
CA LEU A 251 -3.70 -0.55 -0.75
C LEU A 251 -3.37 0.32 0.46
N GLU A 252 -4.11 0.18 1.56
CA GLU A 252 -3.84 0.87 2.83
C GLU A 252 -2.48 0.43 3.42
N LEU A 253 -2.16 -0.87 3.38
CA LEU A 253 -0.84 -1.39 3.78
C LEU A 253 0.28 -0.85 2.88
N LEU A 254 0.09 -0.91 1.54
CA LEU A 254 1.05 -0.36 0.58
C LEU A 254 1.26 1.15 0.73
N ALA A 255 0.20 1.90 1.07
CA ALA A 255 0.28 3.33 1.32
C ALA A 255 1.13 3.65 2.56
N ARG A 256 1.17 2.76 3.55
CA ARG A 256 1.90 2.96 4.82
C ARG A 256 3.34 2.47 4.80
N LEU A 257 3.82 1.90 3.69
CA LEU A 257 5.21 1.46 3.58
C LEU A 257 6.17 2.63 3.81
N ALA A 258 7.06 2.44 4.78
CA ALA A 258 8.15 3.33 5.14
C ALA A 258 9.46 2.53 5.24
N PRO A 259 10.62 3.17 5.01
CA PRO A 259 11.91 2.48 5.14
C PRO A 259 12.12 1.99 6.56
N SER A 260 12.50 0.72 6.71
CA SER A 260 12.85 0.14 8.01
C SER A 260 14.22 -0.53 7.94
N PRO A 261 15.18 -0.16 8.82
CA PRO A 261 16.46 -0.86 8.91
C PRO A 261 16.31 -2.28 9.47
N ALA A 262 15.26 -2.51 10.27
CA ALA A 262 14.86 -3.82 10.77
C ALA A 262 13.66 -4.35 9.96
N ALA A 263 13.82 -4.39 8.64
CA ALA A 263 12.78 -4.90 7.75
C ALA A 263 12.46 -6.37 8.09
N PRO A 264 11.17 -6.74 8.22
CA PRO A 264 10.79 -8.12 8.46
C PRO A 264 11.19 -8.99 7.28
N LEU A 265 11.72 -10.18 7.59
CA LEU A 265 12.10 -11.15 6.57
C LEU A 265 10.85 -11.75 5.89
N PRO A 266 10.97 -12.19 4.64
CA PRO A 266 9.87 -12.81 3.90
C PRO A 266 9.31 -14.03 4.66
N PRO A 267 8.00 -14.06 4.98
CA PRO A 267 7.38 -15.19 5.66
C PRO A 267 7.18 -16.37 4.70
N PRO A 268 7.01 -17.60 5.20
CA PRO A 268 6.75 -18.75 4.34
C PRO A 268 5.54 -18.55 3.44
N ALA A 269 5.68 -18.90 2.16
CA ALA A 269 4.59 -18.79 1.22
C ALA A 269 3.41 -19.68 1.64
N PRO A 270 2.16 -19.24 1.46
CA PRO A 270 1.01 -20.12 1.50
C PRO A 270 1.18 -21.30 0.53
N TRP A 271 0.64 -22.47 0.91
CA TRP A 271 0.75 -23.67 0.10
C TRP A 271 0.20 -23.47 -1.31
N GLY A 272 0.99 -23.84 -2.32
CA GLY A 272 0.58 -23.79 -3.72
C GLY A 272 0.45 -22.39 -4.31
N SER A 273 0.80 -21.34 -3.54
CA SER A 273 0.76 -19.95 -4.02
C SER A 273 1.89 -19.64 -4.99
N THR A 274 1.68 -18.62 -5.81
CA THR A 274 2.77 -17.95 -6.52
C THR A 274 3.41 -16.93 -5.60
N TYR A 275 4.70 -17.09 -5.34
CA TYR A 275 5.42 -16.31 -4.34
C TYR A 275 6.26 -15.21 -4.99
N VAL A 276 5.83 -13.96 -4.86
CA VAL A 276 6.52 -12.80 -5.44
C VAL A 276 7.22 -12.02 -4.34
N LEU A 277 8.52 -11.78 -4.52
CA LEU A 277 9.37 -11.07 -3.57
C LEU A 277 9.91 -9.82 -4.23
N LEU A 278 9.61 -8.64 -3.69
CA LEU A 278 10.17 -7.38 -4.17
C LEU A 278 11.30 -6.95 -3.24
N THR A 279 12.49 -6.67 -3.78
CA THR A 279 13.63 -6.18 -2.98
C THR A 279 14.52 -5.23 -3.79
N GLN A 280 15.17 -4.29 -3.11
CA GLN A 280 16.23 -3.46 -3.69
C GLN A 280 17.62 -4.04 -3.39
N GLY A 281 17.85 -4.41 -2.13
CA GLY A 281 19.16 -4.78 -1.62
C GLY A 281 19.47 -6.27 -1.72
N ALA A 282 18.45 -7.14 -1.74
CA ALA A 282 18.61 -8.60 -1.70
C ALA A 282 19.66 -9.03 -0.66
N GLU A 283 19.51 -8.57 0.58
CA GLU A 283 20.44 -8.93 1.67
C GLU A 283 20.45 -10.44 1.90
N GLU A 284 21.56 -10.96 2.42
CA GLU A 284 21.75 -12.40 2.56
C GLU A 284 20.68 -13.06 3.45
N ALA A 285 20.29 -12.38 4.54
CA ALA A 285 19.21 -12.84 5.41
C ALA A 285 17.85 -12.91 4.68
N PHE A 286 17.58 -11.92 3.82
CA PHE A 286 16.38 -11.89 2.97
C PHE A 286 16.38 -13.06 1.99
N LEU A 287 17.49 -13.30 1.29
CA LEU A 287 17.63 -14.39 0.33
C LEU A 287 17.50 -15.77 1.00
N LYS A 288 18.09 -15.97 2.17
CA LYS A 288 17.93 -17.20 2.96
C LYS A 288 16.48 -17.41 3.41
N ALA A 289 15.78 -16.35 3.81
CA ALA A 289 14.36 -16.43 4.16
C ALA A 289 13.49 -16.72 2.92
N ALA A 290 13.79 -16.11 1.79
CA ALA A 290 13.13 -16.36 0.50
C ALA A 290 13.21 -17.85 0.10
N LEU A 291 14.40 -18.45 0.18
CA LEU A 291 14.61 -19.87 -0.11
C LEU A 291 13.78 -20.78 0.82
N ARG A 292 13.77 -20.49 2.13
CA ARG A 292 12.97 -21.24 3.11
C ARG A 292 11.48 -21.09 2.82
N GLY A 293 11.03 -19.88 2.50
CA GLY A 293 9.62 -19.58 2.27
C GLY A 293 9.08 -20.15 0.95
N ALA A 294 9.94 -20.26 -0.07
CA ALA A 294 9.57 -20.80 -1.37
C ALA A 294 9.26 -22.31 -1.37
N ARG A 295 9.68 -23.08 -0.33
CA ARG A 295 9.44 -24.53 -0.24
C ARG A 295 7.97 -24.96 -0.33
N ARG A 296 7.05 -24.06 0.04
CA ARG A 296 5.59 -24.28 -0.01
C ARG A 296 4.94 -23.66 -1.25
N ALA A 297 5.68 -22.80 -1.95
CA ALA A 297 5.21 -22.12 -3.14
C ALA A 297 5.17 -23.10 -4.31
N ARG A 298 4.23 -22.87 -5.22
CA ARG A 298 4.22 -23.55 -6.52
C ARG A 298 5.37 -23.07 -7.39
N GLU A 299 5.60 -21.76 -7.38
CA GLU A 299 6.69 -21.08 -8.06
C GLU A 299 7.03 -19.79 -7.32
N GLY A 300 8.29 -19.38 -7.40
CA GLY A 300 8.78 -18.14 -6.83
C GLY A 300 9.30 -17.18 -7.91
N LEU A 301 9.14 -15.89 -7.67
CA LEU A 301 9.74 -14.81 -8.44
C LEU A 301 10.35 -13.79 -7.49
N LEU A 302 11.66 -13.64 -7.53
CA LEU A 302 12.39 -12.56 -6.87
C LEU A 302 12.60 -11.43 -7.86
N VAL A 303 11.88 -10.32 -7.66
CA VAL A 303 11.99 -9.10 -8.46
C VAL A 303 12.94 -8.14 -7.77
N LEU A 304 14.11 -7.97 -8.37
CA LEU A 304 15.10 -7.00 -7.94
C LEU A 304 14.84 -5.65 -8.62
N LEU A 305 14.72 -4.59 -7.81
CA LEU A 305 14.51 -3.21 -8.25
C LEU A 305 15.69 -2.34 -7.80
N PRO A 306 16.87 -2.45 -8.42
CA PRO A 306 18.05 -1.75 -7.93
C PRO A 306 17.89 -0.23 -8.01
N GLU A 307 17.36 0.27 -9.13
CA GLU A 307 17.13 1.71 -9.39
C GLU A 307 15.65 2.09 -9.51
N GLY A 308 14.73 1.14 -9.30
CA GLY A 308 13.30 1.30 -9.58
C GLY A 308 12.91 0.92 -11.01
N TYR A 309 11.61 0.95 -11.32
CA TYR A 309 11.06 0.49 -12.61
C TYR A 309 10.35 1.55 -13.45
N PHE A 310 10.22 2.78 -12.95
CA PHE A 310 9.71 3.93 -13.70
C PHE A 310 10.43 5.20 -13.27
N LEU A 311 10.29 6.28 -14.05
CA LEU A 311 10.81 7.60 -13.70
C LEU A 311 9.68 8.50 -13.21
N PHE A 312 9.93 9.28 -12.16
CA PHE A 312 9.00 10.33 -11.76
C PHE A 312 9.02 11.50 -12.77
N PRO A 313 7.93 12.27 -12.90
CA PRO A 313 7.94 13.47 -13.74
C PRO A 313 9.09 14.41 -13.37
N GLY A 314 9.94 14.74 -14.35
CA GLY A 314 11.13 15.58 -14.18
C GLY A 314 12.39 14.83 -13.73
N GLU A 315 12.29 13.53 -13.43
CA GLU A 315 13.45 12.69 -13.15
C GLU A 315 14.14 12.28 -14.45
N LYS A 316 15.46 12.49 -14.51
CA LYS A 316 16.29 11.97 -15.60
C LYS A 316 16.81 10.60 -15.19
N GLY A 317 16.72 9.62 -16.08
CA GLY A 317 17.32 8.31 -15.87
C GLY A 317 18.81 8.48 -15.55
N ARG A 318 19.30 7.75 -14.55
CA ARG A 318 20.72 7.76 -14.19
C ARG A 318 21.44 6.65 -14.95
N PRO A 319 22.55 6.94 -15.65
CA PRO A 319 23.40 5.89 -16.20
C PRO A 319 23.93 5.04 -15.04
N VAL A 320 23.68 3.73 -15.10
CA VAL A 320 24.19 2.79 -14.10
C VAL A 320 25.50 2.23 -14.60
N HIS A 321 26.59 2.60 -13.93
CA HIS A 321 27.89 2.01 -14.15
C HIS A 321 28.09 0.85 -13.16
N GLY A 322 28.40 -0.33 -13.70
CA GLY A 322 28.65 -1.53 -12.90
C GLY A 322 27.40 -2.25 -12.37
N LYS A 323 27.61 -3.20 -11.47
CA LYS A 323 26.55 -3.98 -10.83
C LYS A 323 26.30 -3.42 -9.43
N PRO A 324 25.07 -2.99 -9.10
CA PRO A 324 24.73 -2.63 -7.73
C PRO A 324 25.02 -3.81 -6.76
N PRO A 325 25.42 -3.57 -5.51
CA PRO A 325 25.72 -4.64 -4.54
C PRO A 325 24.59 -5.67 -4.40
N GLY A 326 23.33 -5.20 -4.42
CA GLY A 326 22.17 -6.09 -4.38
C GLY A 326 22.04 -6.99 -5.61
N LEU A 327 22.41 -6.49 -6.80
CA LEU A 327 22.44 -7.29 -8.01
C LEU A 327 23.56 -8.34 -7.95
N GLU A 328 24.75 -7.98 -7.46
CA GLU A 328 25.83 -8.95 -7.29
C GLU A 328 25.45 -10.08 -6.33
N ARG A 329 24.85 -9.75 -5.18
CA ARG A 329 24.34 -10.74 -4.23
C ARG A 329 23.27 -11.63 -4.85
N ALA A 330 22.27 -11.05 -5.51
CA ALA A 330 21.21 -11.80 -6.17
C ALA A 330 21.75 -12.75 -7.25
N LEU A 331 22.75 -12.31 -8.04
CA LEU A 331 23.40 -13.13 -9.06
C LEU A 331 24.20 -14.29 -8.45
N ARG A 332 24.90 -14.09 -7.32
CA ARG A 332 25.57 -15.17 -6.58
C ARG A 332 24.59 -16.25 -6.12
N TYR A 333 23.38 -15.84 -5.73
CA TYR A 333 22.32 -16.75 -5.30
C TYR A 333 21.46 -17.33 -6.43
N ARG A 334 21.65 -16.90 -7.68
CA ARG A 334 20.76 -17.24 -8.81
C ARG A 334 20.54 -18.74 -9.00
N ALA A 335 21.62 -19.53 -8.98
CA ALA A 335 21.54 -20.98 -9.15
C ALA A 335 20.77 -21.64 -7.99
N LEU A 336 21.03 -21.20 -6.76
CA LEU A 336 20.36 -21.71 -5.56
C LEU A 336 18.87 -21.34 -5.51
N LEU A 337 18.54 -20.10 -5.88
CA LEU A 337 17.16 -19.63 -6.04
C LEU A 337 16.41 -20.49 -7.06
N LEU A 338 17.01 -20.71 -8.23
CA LEU A 338 16.41 -21.51 -9.29
C LEU A 338 16.19 -22.97 -8.85
N ALA A 339 17.15 -23.56 -8.13
CA ALA A 339 17.02 -24.90 -7.56
C ALA A 339 15.86 -25.03 -6.55
N HIS A 340 15.45 -23.92 -5.93
CA HIS A 340 14.28 -23.84 -5.04
C HIS A 340 13.02 -23.31 -5.74
N GLY A 341 13.00 -23.29 -7.08
CA GLY A 341 11.85 -22.83 -7.86
C GLY A 341 11.64 -21.32 -7.86
N VAL A 342 12.62 -20.52 -7.39
CA VAL A 342 12.58 -19.06 -7.38
C VAL A 342 13.36 -18.51 -8.56
N ARG A 343 12.68 -17.86 -9.50
CA ARG A 343 13.32 -17.16 -10.63
C ARG A 343 13.77 -15.77 -10.20
N LEU A 344 14.96 -15.37 -10.60
CA LEU A 344 15.44 -13.99 -10.42
C LEU A 344 15.03 -13.17 -11.65
N LEU A 345 14.35 -12.05 -11.43
CA LEU A 345 14.06 -11.04 -12.44
C LEU A 345 14.61 -9.70 -11.98
N VAL A 346 15.38 -9.05 -12.85
CA VAL A 346 15.93 -7.72 -12.59
C VAL A 346 15.12 -6.74 -13.42
N VAL A 347 14.51 -5.76 -12.77
CA VAL A 347 13.70 -4.73 -13.45
C VAL A 347 14.38 -3.39 -13.26
N ARG A 348 14.66 -2.73 -14.39
CA ARG A 348 15.35 -1.43 -14.45
C ARG A 348 14.48 -0.44 -15.22
N GLY A 349 14.21 0.72 -14.62
CA GLY A 349 13.39 1.77 -15.25
C GLY A 349 14.05 2.51 -16.41
N HIS A 350 15.34 2.26 -16.70
CA HIS A 350 16.13 2.97 -17.70
C HIS A 350 16.39 2.20 -19.00
N GLU A 351 15.93 0.96 -19.13
CA GLU A 351 16.09 0.21 -20.38
C GLU A 351 14.85 0.43 -21.27
N PRO A 352 14.96 1.22 -22.36
CA PRO A 352 13.92 1.18 -23.40
C PRO A 352 13.85 -0.24 -23.96
N PHE A 353 12.63 -0.74 -24.13
CA PHE A 353 12.34 -2.03 -24.72
C PHE A 353 13.05 -2.14 -26.08
N ARG A 354 14.15 -2.89 -26.14
CA ARG A 354 14.71 -3.36 -27.42
C ARG A 354 14.00 -4.66 -27.75
N GLY A 355 12.86 -4.54 -28.45
CA GLY A 355 12.25 -5.67 -29.13
C GLY A 355 13.22 -6.17 -30.20
N LYS A 356 13.72 -7.39 -30.03
CA LYS A 356 14.17 -8.25 -31.12
C LYS A 356 13.60 -9.63 -30.87
#